data_AF-X1I9D8-F1
#
_entry.id   AF-X1I9D8-F1
#
_cell.length_a   1.000
_cell.length_b   1.000
_cell.length_c   1.000
_cell.angle_alpha   90.00
_cell.angle_beta   90.00
_cell.angle_gamma   90.00
#
_symmetry.space_group_name_H-M   'P 1'
#
loop_
_entity.id
_entity.type
_entity.pdbx_description
1 polymer ?
#
loop_
_entity_poly.entity_id
_entity_poly.type
_entity_poly.pdbx_seq_one_letter_code
_entity_poly.pdbx_strand_id
1 'polypeptide(L)'
;DYQFRLVTGQVLEEQENLYWEYDELDALFIEGLGIKTGAIPYLATNIARTGLRIDGDYHPKGPTTRTSMFPTTVGINELNFGHLAPMAPVAHPYYAAIPKLPQPYLIWNEIAYVVIRDDGVGAVALAIPNNAIVAVTGIRIEMRG
;
A
#
# COMPACT_ATOMS: atom_id res chain seq x y z
N ASP A 1 -10.64 4.12 -6.00
CA ASP A 1 -9.76 3.86 -4.85
C ASP A 1 -10.18 2.58 -4.16
N TYR A 2 -9.27 1.61 -4.13
CA TYR A 2 -9.41 0.33 -3.48
C TYR A 2 -8.77 0.39 -2.09
N GLN A 3 -9.43 -0.20 -1.10
CA GLN A 3 -8.99 -0.18 0.29
C GLN A 3 -8.84 -1.61 0.79
N PHE A 4 -8.02 -1.80 1.81
CA PHE A 4 -7.76 -3.11 2.41
C PHE A 4 -8.52 -3.20 3.73
N ARG A 5 -9.85 -3.33 3.62
CA ARG A 5 -10.76 -3.23 4.76
C ARG A 5 -11.62 -4.48 4.91
N LEU A 6 -11.54 -5.09 6.09
CA LEU A 6 -12.24 -6.33 6.42
C LEU A 6 -13.76 -6.13 6.43
N VAL A 7 -14.22 -5.06 7.08
CA VAL A 7 -15.65 -4.77 7.29
C VAL A 7 -16.42 -4.62 5.96
N THR A 8 -15.74 -4.20 4.89
CA THR A 8 -16.34 -4.06 3.55
C THR A 8 -16.10 -5.27 2.65
N GLY A 9 -15.48 -6.35 3.16
CA GLY A 9 -15.17 -7.56 2.42
C GLY A 9 -14.08 -7.38 1.36
N GLN A 10 -13.25 -6.34 1.46
CA GLN A 10 -12.16 -6.09 0.50
C GLN A 10 -10.89 -6.89 0.83
N VAL A 11 -10.83 -7.47 2.02
CA VAL A 11 -9.86 -8.47 2.43
C VAL A 11 -10.60 -9.62 3.13
N LEU A 12 -9.97 -10.80 3.20
CA LEU A 12 -10.58 -12.02 3.71
C LEU A 12 -10.34 -12.19 5.21
N GLU A 13 -9.17 -11.77 5.69
CA GLU A 13 -8.74 -12.00 7.06
C GLU A 13 -8.43 -10.69 7.81
N GLU A 14 -8.57 -10.70 9.14
CA GLU A 14 -8.31 -9.52 9.97
C GLU A 14 -6.85 -9.04 9.89
N GLN A 15 -5.93 -9.99 9.71
CA GLN A 15 -4.50 -9.72 9.53
C GLN A 15 -4.19 -8.96 8.24
N GLU A 16 -5.10 -8.99 7.27
CA GLU A 16 -4.98 -8.27 6.00
C GLU A 16 -5.60 -6.85 6.09
N ASN A 17 -6.22 -6.50 7.22
CA ASN A 17 -6.87 -5.22 7.40
C ASN A 17 -5.84 -4.10 7.59
N LEU A 18 -5.73 -3.22 6.58
CA LEU A 18 -4.89 -2.02 6.60
C LEU A 18 -5.78 -0.77 6.70
N TYR A 19 -6.75 -0.83 7.62
CA TYR A 19 -7.63 0.25 8.04
C TYR A 19 -7.46 0.45 9.54
N TRP A 20 -7.11 1.67 9.94
CA TRP A 20 -6.85 2.06 11.31
C TRP A 20 -7.81 3.18 11.70
N GLU A 21 -8.52 2.97 12.79
CA GLU A 21 -9.42 3.94 13.42
C GLU A 21 -8.93 4.09 14.85
N TYR A 22 -7.98 5.01 15.03
CA TYR A 22 -7.33 5.21 16.31
C TYR A 22 -7.94 6.38 17.06
N ASP A 23 -8.06 6.19 18.36
CA ASP A 23 -8.46 7.23 19.30
C ASP A 23 -7.23 7.98 19.85
N GLU A 24 -7.42 8.68 20.97
CA GLU A 24 -6.37 9.45 21.62
C GLU A 24 -5.27 8.58 22.27
N LEU A 25 -5.51 7.29 22.51
CA LEU A 25 -4.60 6.38 23.22
C LEU A 25 -3.76 5.50 22.28
N ASP A 26 -4.15 5.41 21.02
CA ASP A 26 -3.45 4.62 20.01
C ASP A 26 -2.81 5.51 18.93
N ALA A 27 -1.54 5.25 18.63
CA ALA A 27 -0.85 5.88 17.51
C ALA A 27 -0.05 4.88 16.68
N LEU A 28 0.10 5.14 15.38
CA LEU A 28 0.93 4.33 14.47
C LEU A 28 1.84 5.24 13.66
N PHE A 29 3.14 4.98 13.74
CA PHE A 29 4.10 5.46 12.78
C PHE A 29 4.23 4.45 11.65
N ILE A 30 3.85 4.83 10.44
CA ILE A 30 4.13 4.05 9.24
C ILE A 30 5.48 4.49 8.68
N GLU A 31 6.45 3.58 8.66
CA GLU A 31 7.83 3.85 8.24
C GLU A 31 8.16 3.28 6.86
N GLY A 32 7.40 2.30 6.40
CA GLY A 32 7.63 1.62 5.13
C GLY A 32 6.33 1.15 4.50
N LEU A 33 6.29 1.20 3.17
CA LEU A 33 5.16 0.77 2.36
C LEU A 33 5.71 0.06 1.14
N GLY A 34 5.25 -1.17 0.94
CA GLY A 34 5.58 -1.97 -0.23
C GLY A 34 4.29 -2.38 -0.93
N ILE A 35 4.29 -2.31 -2.26
CA ILE A 35 3.25 -2.95 -3.06
C ILE A 35 3.88 -3.79 -4.15
N LYS A 36 3.46 -5.04 -4.21
CA LYS A 36 3.71 -5.95 -5.30
C LYS A 36 2.44 -6.04 -6.13
N THR A 37 2.58 -5.73 -7.41
CA THR A 37 1.48 -5.74 -8.36
C THR A 37 1.82 -6.75 -9.45
N GLY A 38 0.98 -7.76 -9.66
CA GLY A 38 1.17 -8.79 -10.67
C GLY A 38 1.61 -10.12 -10.06
N ALA A 39 0.83 -11.17 -10.29
CA ALA A 39 1.26 -12.55 -10.10
C ALA A 39 2.30 -12.89 -11.17
N ILE A 40 3.39 -13.58 -10.82
CA ILE A 40 4.31 -14.16 -11.82
C ILE A 40 3.45 -15.07 -12.74
N PRO A 41 3.38 -14.86 -14.07
CA PRO A 41 4.22 -14.04 -14.95
C PRO A 41 3.62 -12.71 -15.48
N TYR A 42 2.51 -12.21 -14.95
CA TYR A 42 1.77 -11.06 -15.49
C TYR A 42 1.96 -9.75 -14.71
N LEU A 43 2.11 -8.69 -15.50
CA LEU A 43 2.10 -7.29 -15.08
C LEU A 43 0.69 -6.97 -14.57
N ALA A 44 0.55 -6.50 -13.33
CA ALA A 44 -0.70 -5.89 -12.90
C ALA A 44 -1.07 -4.74 -13.85
N THR A 45 -2.11 -4.92 -14.65
CA THR A 45 -2.60 -3.84 -15.50
C THR A 45 -3.50 -2.91 -14.69
N ASN A 46 -3.40 -1.62 -14.99
CA ASN A 46 -4.31 -0.58 -14.52
C ASN A 46 -4.22 -0.21 -13.04
N ILE A 47 -3.05 -0.38 -12.42
CA ILE A 47 -2.71 0.31 -11.17
C ILE A 47 -1.90 1.56 -11.52
N ALA A 48 -2.30 2.71 -10.98
CA ALA A 48 -1.59 3.97 -11.18
C ALA A 48 -0.75 4.35 -9.96
N ARG A 49 -1.35 4.27 -8.77
CA ARG A 49 -0.76 4.83 -7.57
C ARG A 49 -1.13 4.07 -6.30
N THR A 50 -0.23 4.12 -5.33
CA THR A 50 -0.44 3.52 -4.01
C THR A 50 0.12 4.44 -2.93
N GLY A 51 -0.61 4.57 -1.82
CA GLY A 51 -0.20 5.41 -0.71
C GLY A 51 -1.11 5.24 0.48
N LEU A 52 -1.10 6.25 1.34
CA LEU A 52 -1.93 6.31 2.53
C LEU A 52 -3.00 7.38 2.35
N ARG A 53 -4.18 7.14 2.92
CA ARG A 53 -5.15 8.20 3.17
C ARG A 53 -5.27 8.37 4.68
N ILE A 54 -4.96 9.55 5.18
CA ILE A 54 -4.91 9.89 6.61
C ILE A 54 -5.76 11.15 6.77
N ASP A 55 -6.76 11.10 7.65
CA ASP A 55 -7.75 12.18 7.85
C ASP A 55 -8.36 12.70 6.53
N GLY A 56 -8.67 11.78 5.62
CA GLY A 56 -9.24 12.10 4.32
C GLY A 56 -8.25 12.59 3.25
N ASP A 57 -7.00 12.89 3.62
CA ASP A 57 -5.94 13.41 2.75
C ASP A 57 -4.99 12.31 2.24
N TYR A 58 -4.56 12.42 0.97
CA TYR A 58 -3.63 11.48 0.35
C TYR A 58 -2.16 11.78 0.66
N HIS A 59 -1.40 10.74 0.98
CA HIS A 59 0.01 10.81 1.36
C HIS A 59 0.88 9.82 0.54
N PRO A 60 2.05 10.25 0.04
CA PRO A 60 2.55 11.64 0.03
C PRO A 60 1.63 12.59 -0.73
N LYS A 61 1.62 13.86 -0.31
CA LYS A 61 0.85 14.90 -1.00
C LYS A 61 1.49 15.18 -2.37
N GLY A 62 0.65 15.39 -3.37
CA GLY A 62 1.06 15.84 -4.70
C GLY A 62 0.39 17.17 -5.08
N PRO A 63 0.76 17.77 -6.23
CA PRO A 63 0.17 19.04 -6.70
C PRO A 63 -1.35 19.01 -6.86
N THR A 64 -1.89 17.83 -7.13
CA THR A 64 -3.33 17.55 -7.17
C THR A 64 -3.62 16.21 -6.50
N THR A 65 -4.85 15.97 -6.07
CA THR A 65 -5.27 14.67 -5.52
C THR A 65 -4.99 13.53 -6.49
N ARG A 66 -5.09 13.77 -7.81
CA ARG A 66 -4.81 12.77 -8.87
C ARG A 66 -3.33 12.40 -8.96
N THR A 67 -2.44 13.28 -8.55
CA THR A 67 -0.98 13.10 -8.55
C THR A 67 -0.39 12.89 -7.16
N SER A 68 -1.20 12.88 -6.10
CA SER A 68 -0.79 12.43 -4.76
C SER A 68 -0.57 10.92 -4.74
N MET A 69 0.17 10.42 -3.75
CA MET A 69 0.63 9.03 -3.60
C MET A 69 1.76 8.63 -4.56
N PHE A 70 2.43 7.52 -4.26
CA PHE A 70 3.54 7.02 -5.07
C PHE A 70 3.04 6.47 -6.41
N PRO A 71 3.77 6.69 -7.52
CA PRO A 71 3.51 6.00 -8.76
C PRO A 71 3.79 4.50 -8.60
N THR A 72 2.84 3.68 -9.01
CA THR A 72 2.94 2.21 -8.95
C THR A 72 2.48 1.54 -10.24
N THR A 73 2.53 2.30 -11.33
CA THR A 73 2.31 1.79 -12.68
C THR A 73 3.38 0.77 -13.06
N VAL A 74 3.02 -0.16 -13.94
CA VAL A 74 3.95 -1.15 -14.50
C VAL A 74 5.24 -0.50 -15.00
N GLY A 75 6.38 -1.04 -14.57
CA GLY A 75 7.72 -0.53 -14.90
C GLY A 75 8.16 0.69 -14.09
N ILE A 76 7.27 1.31 -13.32
CA ILE A 76 7.53 2.46 -12.45
C ILE A 76 6.85 2.21 -11.09
N ASN A 77 7.37 1.21 -10.37
CA ASN A 77 6.93 0.88 -9.02
C ASN A 77 8.12 0.93 -8.06
N GLU A 78 8.35 2.11 -7.49
CA GLU A 78 9.40 2.35 -6.47
C GLU A 78 9.08 1.67 -5.13
N LEU A 79 7.83 1.25 -4.95
CA LEU A 79 7.36 0.51 -3.77
C LEU A 79 7.47 -1.01 -3.95
N ASN A 80 8.09 -1.50 -5.04
CA ASN A 80 8.24 -2.93 -5.26
C ASN A 80 9.11 -3.58 -4.16
N PHE A 81 8.67 -4.71 -3.63
CA PHE A 81 9.33 -5.42 -2.54
C PHE A 81 9.30 -6.94 -2.75
N GLY A 82 10.06 -7.66 -1.93
CA GLY A 82 10.20 -9.10 -2.03
C GLY A 82 10.97 -9.49 -3.28
N HIS A 83 10.61 -10.62 -3.89
CA HIS A 83 11.30 -11.14 -5.07
C HIS A 83 11.24 -10.17 -6.25
N LEU A 84 12.33 -9.94 -6.98
CA LEU A 84 12.37 -8.94 -8.05
C LEU A 84 11.91 -9.44 -9.43
N ALA A 85 11.50 -10.71 -9.58
CA ALA A 85 10.95 -11.17 -10.86
C ALA A 85 9.67 -10.39 -11.25
N PRO A 86 9.49 -10.05 -12.54
CA PRO A 86 10.33 -10.44 -13.68
C PRO A 86 11.50 -9.48 -14.00
N MET A 87 11.67 -8.40 -13.23
CA MET A 87 12.76 -7.43 -13.46
C MET A 87 14.15 -8.03 -13.21
N ALA A 88 14.23 -9.12 -12.46
CA ALA A 88 15.44 -9.91 -12.27
C ALA A 88 15.20 -11.41 -12.57
N PRO A 89 16.22 -12.17 -13.02
CA PRO A 89 16.09 -13.59 -13.38
C PRO A 89 15.65 -14.46 -12.19
N VAL A 90 14.70 -15.38 -12.42
CA VAL A 90 14.25 -16.33 -11.38
C VAL A 90 15.35 -17.31 -10.97
N ALA A 91 16.31 -17.60 -11.86
CA ALA A 91 17.44 -18.47 -11.58
C ALA A 91 18.39 -17.93 -10.50
N HIS A 92 18.39 -16.62 -10.26
CA HIS A 92 19.15 -15.97 -9.20
C HIS A 92 18.19 -15.04 -8.46
N PRO A 93 17.56 -15.51 -7.37
CA PRO A 93 16.47 -14.76 -6.77
C PRO A 93 17.02 -13.53 -6.05
N TYR A 94 16.75 -12.36 -6.60
CA TYR A 94 17.02 -11.08 -5.96
C TYR A 94 15.80 -10.65 -5.16
N TYR A 95 16.05 -10.12 -3.96
CA TYR A 95 15.00 -9.64 -3.06
C TYR A 95 15.24 -8.19 -2.68
N ALA A 96 14.17 -7.40 -2.68
CA ALA A 96 14.14 -6.07 -2.08
C ALA A 96 13.41 -6.12 -0.74
N ALA A 97 13.92 -5.39 0.25
CA ALA A 97 13.19 -5.11 1.47
C ALA A 97 11.96 -4.24 1.18
N ILE A 98 11.02 -4.17 2.12
CA ILE A 98 9.93 -3.19 2.06
C ILE A 98 10.55 -1.78 2.02
N PRO A 99 10.26 -0.96 1.00
CA PRO A 99 10.84 0.36 0.88
C PRO A 99 10.48 1.24 2.07
N LYS A 100 11.50 1.93 2.60
CA LYS A 100 11.31 2.96 3.61
C LYS A 100 10.68 4.18 2.95
N LEU A 101 9.71 4.75 3.63
CA LEU A 101 9.11 6.02 3.21
C LEU A 101 10.14 7.15 3.41
N PRO A 102 10.10 8.21 2.57
CA PRO A 102 11.00 9.36 2.72
C PRO A 102 10.93 10.02 4.10
N GLN A 103 9.75 9.90 4.73
CA GLN A 103 9.46 10.29 6.10
C GLN A 103 8.40 9.34 6.65
N PRO A 104 8.40 9.06 7.97
CA PRO A 104 7.31 8.31 8.57
C PRO A 104 6.01 9.15 8.60
N TYR A 105 4.87 8.49 8.51
CA TYR A 105 3.56 9.13 8.70
C TYR A 105 2.98 8.73 10.06
N LEU A 106 2.56 9.72 10.84
CA LEU A 106 1.87 9.52 12.11
C LEU A 106 0.36 9.42 11.85
N ILE A 107 -0.26 8.42 12.45
CA ILE A 107 -1.72 8.28 12.58
C ILE A 107 -2.01 8.34 14.08
N TRP A 108 -2.76 9.34 14.52
CA TRP A 108 -3.13 9.52 15.93
C TRP A 108 -4.44 10.31 16.03
N ASN A 109 -5.41 9.81 16.80
CA ASN A 109 -6.75 10.40 16.92
C ASN A 109 -7.41 10.69 15.55
N GLU A 110 -7.16 9.82 14.58
CA GLU A 110 -7.53 9.97 13.18
C GLU A 110 -7.80 8.60 12.54
N ILE A 111 -8.55 8.62 11.44
CA ILE A 111 -8.75 7.44 10.59
C ILE A 111 -7.73 7.44 9.47
N ALA A 112 -7.10 6.29 9.24
CA ALA A 112 -6.19 6.09 8.13
C ALA A 112 -6.33 4.72 7.48
N TYR A 113 -5.94 4.63 6.21
CA TYR A 113 -5.86 3.34 5.51
C TYR A 113 -4.89 3.39 4.34
N VAL A 114 -4.41 2.21 3.95
CA VAL A 114 -3.72 2.01 2.68
C VAL A 114 -4.73 2.08 1.54
N VAL A 115 -4.35 2.77 0.46
CA VAL A 115 -5.18 2.92 -0.72
C VAL A 115 -4.40 2.64 -2.01
N ILE A 116 -5.07 1.96 -2.94
CA ILE A 116 -4.62 1.79 -4.33
C ILE A 116 -5.58 2.55 -5.25
N ARG A 117 -5.02 3.25 -6.23
CA ARG A 117 -5.77 3.92 -7.28
C ARG A 117 -5.43 3.32 -8.65
N ASP A 118 -6.48 3.09 -9.45
CA ASP A 118 -6.36 2.70 -10.85
C ASP A 118 -5.99 3.87 -11.79
N ASP A 119 -5.69 3.57 -13.04
CA ASP A 119 -5.37 4.57 -14.07
C ASP A 119 -6.61 5.14 -14.81
N GLY A 120 -7.81 4.92 -14.28
CA GLY A 120 -9.09 5.25 -14.92
C GLY A 120 -9.69 4.10 -15.73
N VAL A 121 -8.93 3.02 -15.93
CA VAL A 121 -9.46 1.71 -16.33
C VAL A 121 -9.52 0.87 -15.05
N GLY A 122 -10.67 0.30 -14.69
CA GLY A 122 -10.81 -0.43 -13.43
C GLY A 122 -9.67 -1.45 -13.25
N ALA A 123 -9.08 -1.50 -12.04
CA ALA A 123 -7.90 -2.31 -11.77
C ALA A 123 -8.20 -3.81 -11.95
N VAL A 124 -7.89 -4.32 -13.14
CA VAL A 124 -7.93 -5.76 -13.45
C VAL A 124 -7.02 -6.53 -12.48
N ALA A 125 -5.94 -5.87 -12.03
CA ALA A 125 -5.01 -6.38 -11.05
C ALA A 125 -5.65 -6.78 -9.70
N LEU A 126 -6.80 -6.22 -9.33
CA LEU A 126 -7.45 -6.51 -8.04
C LEU A 126 -8.59 -7.52 -8.16
N ALA A 127 -9.00 -7.87 -9.37
CA ALA A 127 -10.04 -8.88 -9.62
C ALA A 127 -9.49 -10.32 -9.59
N ILE A 128 -8.17 -10.50 -9.59
CA ILE A 128 -7.49 -11.80 -9.54
C ILE A 128 -6.93 -11.99 -8.13
N PRO A 129 -7.19 -13.12 -7.45
CA PRO A 129 -6.62 -13.41 -6.14
C PRO A 129 -5.09 -13.28 -6.13
N ASN A 130 -4.53 -12.71 -5.06
CA ASN A 130 -3.08 -12.51 -4.84
C ASN A 130 -2.35 -11.68 -5.90
N ASN A 131 -3.08 -10.94 -6.73
CA ASN A 131 -2.49 -10.18 -7.83
C ASN A 131 -2.13 -8.72 -7.45
N ALA A 132 -2.51 -8.29 -6.25
CA ALA A 132 -1.84 -7.22 -5.52
C ALA A 132 -1.57 -7.66 -4.08
N ILE A 133 -0.34 -7.44 -3.62
CA ILE A 133 0.09 -7.71 -2.25
C ILE A 133 0.66 -6.41 -1.71
N VAL A 134 0.12 -5.93 -0.60
CA VAL A 134 0.65 -4.75 0.10
C VAL A 134 1.28 -5.20 1.41
N ALA A 135 2.39 -4.55 1.76
CA ALA A 135 3.04 -4.72 3.05
C ALA A 135 3.36 -3.36 3.66
N VAL A 136 3.20 -3.26 4.97
CA VAL A 136 3.47 -2.05 5.74
C VAL A 136 4.41 -2.40 6.88
N THR A 137 5.39 -1.54 7.15
CA THR A 137 6.22 -1.61 8.36
C THR A 137 5.99 -0.35 9.18
N GLY A 138 5.81 -0.51 10.48
CA GLY A 138 5.56 0.60 11.37
C GLY A 138 5.68 0.25 12.85
N ILE A 139 5.52 1.27 13.68
CA ILE A 139 5.59 1.17 15.14
C ILE A 139 4.26 1.65 15.70
N ARG A 140 3.54 0.74 16.38
CA ARG A 140 2.35 1.10 17.16
C ARG A 140 2.79 1.57 18.54
N ILE A 141 2.17 2.65 19.01
CA ILE A 141 2.33 3.20 20.35
C ILE A 141 0.97 3.09 21.03
N GLU A 142 0.95 2.39 22.16
CA GLU A 142 -0.22 2.25 23.03
C GLU A 142 0.04 3.04 24.31
N MET A 143 -0.75 4.09 24.54
CA MET A 143 -0.63 4.95 25.72
C MET A 143 -1.51 4.41 26.85
N ARG A 144 -1.05 4.61 28.10
CA ARG A 144 -1.87 4.30 29.28
C ARG A 144 -2.50 5.59 29.79
N GLY A 145 -3.84 5.61 29.84
CA GLY A 145 -4.62 6.64 30.52
C GLY A 145 -4.69 6.44 32.03
#